data_AF-A0A521MTW1-F1
#
_entry.id   AF-A0A521MTW1-F1
#
_cell.length_a   1.000
_cell.length_b   1.000
_cell.length_c   1.000
_cell.angle_alpha   90.00
_cell.angle_beta   90.00
_cell.angle_gamma   90.00
#
_symmetry.space_group_name_H-M   'P 1'
#
loop_
_entity.id
_entity.type
_entity.pdbx_description
1 polymer ?
#
loop_
_entity_poly.entity_id
_entity_poly.type
_entity_poly.pdbx_seq_one_letter_code
_entity_poly.pdbx_strand_id
1 'polypeptide(L)'
;FYKPEHPDFFASENVVELQWLLAQVLADKDILTKLVASVCAIEGCTYEVQNQLLNYTPAELAKTFISGTSNSKQLLFAPIPNFIFTRDIGITIKDHVLLNKPAKKARTREALLAKYIFFHHAMFSQYRNNIIELADSNHSFLMPKEEDDRKITLEGGDIMVISDNHLLVGVSERTSSEAAVKITNTLFQKGLMEKVSIIKIPKKRDYMHIDTVFTQVKRDVWVMLGNFSRKAMKHEDEDAIERILEVKKEEKIKILQFHRQDPENPVSFDSLEDLLIDISKNDLHCKTEVRFIYSGNNEFPYNAREQWTDSCNLLALKEGVVLGYDRNDKTTEAFRNAGFAVIHARDLLQQLEAGTIQTATITNTLILMPSAELSRARGGFHCMSMPLWRESLDIDQ
;
A
#
# COMPACT_ATOMS: atom_id res chain seq x y z
N PHE A 1 23.19 -4.81 10.92
CA PHE A 1 22.06 -3.94 11.32
C PHE A 1 21.79 -2.97 10.19
N TYR A 2 20.55 -2.90 9.72
CA TYR A 2 20.11 -1.99 8.68
C TYR A 2 20.36 -0.53 9.09
N LYS A 3 21.35 0.11 8.46
CA LYS A 3 21.73 1.50 8.66
C LYS A 3 22.02 2.08 7.28
N PRO A 4 21.06 2.74 6.62
CA PRO A 4 21.23 3.25 5.26
C PRO A 4 22.41 4.21 5.10
N GLU A 5 22.85 4.84 6.19
CA GLU A 5 24.02 5.72 6.22
C GLU A 5 25.38 4.98 6.36
N HIS A 6 25.38 3.66 6.58
CA HIS A 6 26.62 2.91 6.79
C HIS A 6 27.34 2.64 5.45
N PRO A 7 28.68 2.72 5.38
CA PRO A 7 29.41 2.45 4.14
C PRO A 7 29.16 1.07 3.53
N ASP A 8 28.96 0.05 4.38
CA ASP A 8 28.67 -1.33 3.95
C ASP A 8 27.18 -1.58 3.63
N PHE A 9 26.33 -0.54 3.60
CA PHE A 9 24.95 -0.70 3.21
C PHE A 9 24.88 -1.12 1.73
N PHE A 10 24.18 -2.21 1.44
CA PHE A 10 23.99 -2.69 0.08
C PHE A 10 22.98 -1.79 -0.65
N ALA A 11 23.51 -0.76 -1.32
CA ALA A 11 22.75 0.19 -2.12
C ALA A 11 22.28 -0.43 -3.44
N SER A 12 21.25 -1.27 -3.37
CA SER A 12 20.63 -1.91 -4.52
C SER A 12 19.85 -0.90 -5.37
N GLU A 13 19.91 -1.04 -6.69
CA GLU A 13 19.02 -0.33 -7.62
C GLU A 13 17.63 -1.01 -7.74
N ASN A 14 17.51 -2.25 -7.27
CA ASN A 14 16.28 -3.05 -7.34
C ASN A 14 15.44 -2.97 -6.05
N VAL A 15 16.07 -2.71 -4.91
CA VAL A 15 15.40 -2.48 -3.61
C VAL A 15 15.94 -1.17 -3.06
N VAL A 16 15.15 -0.12 -3.24
CA VAL A 16 15.60 1.25 -3.07
C VAL A 16 15.19 1.80 -1.71
N GLU A 17 16.07 2.58 -1.09
CA GLU A 17 15.92 3.08 0.28
C GLU A 17 15.71 4.60 0.32
N LEU A 18 14.62 5.06 0.94
CA LEU A 18 14.22 6.47 0.91
C LEU A 18 15.18 7.42 1.65
N GLN A 19 15.77 7.02 2.79
CA GLN A 19 16.77 7.82 3.50
C GLN A 19 18.01 8.02 2.61
N TRP A 20 18.42 6.97 1.90
CA TRP A 20 19.55 7.06 0.97
C TRP A 20 19.25 7.98 -0.22
N LEU A 21 18.09 7.81 -0.86
CA LEU A 21 17.67 8.70 -1.94
C LEU A 21 17.56 10.16 -1.47
N LEU A 22 17.01 10.38 -0.27
CA LEU A 22 16.90 11.72 0.32
C LEU A 22 18.28 12.35 0.55
N ALA A 23 19.25 11.58 1.02
CA ALA A 23 20.63 12.06 1.19
C ALA A 23 21.25 12.48 -0.16
N GLN A 24 20.95 11.77 -1.26
CA GLN A 24 21.41 12.18 -2.59
C GLN A 24 20.75 13.46 -3.08
N VAL A 25 19.43 13.61 -2.87
CA VAL A 25 18.71 14.85 -3.21
C VAL A 25 19.26 16.04 -2.43
N LEU A 26 19.61 15.84 -1.15
CA LEU A 26 20.17 16.86 -0.27
C LEU A 26 21.63 17.23 -0.59
N ALA A 27 22.30 16.55 -1.53
CA ALA A 27 23.63 16.97 -2.00
C ALA A 27 23.56 18.27 -2.81
N ASP A 28 22.40 18.60 -3.40
CA ASP A 28 22.14 19.88 -4.04
C ASP A 28 21.83 20.95 -2.97
N LYS A 29 22.65 22.00 -2.93
CA LYS A 29 22.56 23.06 -1.91
C LYS A 29 21.28 23.88 -1.99
N ASP A 30 20.74 24.09 -3.19
CA ASP A 30 19.50 24.86 -3.37
C ASP A 30 18.32 24.06 -2.86
N ILE A 31 18.31 22.75 -3.15
CA ILE A 31 17.29 21.83 -2.66
C ILE A 31 17.38 21.68 -1.15
N LEU A 32 18.59 21.49 -0.61
CA LEU A 32 18.83 21.40 0.82
C LEU A 32 18.26 22.61 1.56
N THR A 33 18.57 23.82 1.09
CA THR A 33 18.12 25.05 1.74
C THR A 33 16.60 25.16 1.74
N LYS A 34 15.95 24.84 0.61
CA LYS A 34 14.48 24.85 0.48
C LYS A 34 13.82 23.81 1.38
N LEU A 35 14.39 22.61 1.45
CA LEU A 35 13.81 21.51 2.22
C LEU A 35 13.98 21.73 3.72
N VAL A 36 15.14 22.22 4.18
CA VAL A 36 15.35 22.63 5.58
C VAL A 36 14.33 23.68 6.00
N ALA A 37 14.16 24.74 5.22
CA ALA A 37 13.17 25.78 5.52
C ALA A 37 11.74 25.21 5.55
N SER A 38 11.40 24.32 4.61
CA SER A 38 10.07 23.70 4.53
C SER A 38 9.78 22.78 5.72
N VAL A 39 10.74 21.95 6.13
CA VAL A 39 10.63 21.08 7.30
C VAL A 39 10.52 21.91 8.58
N CYS A 40 11.38 22.92 8.75
CA CYS A 40 11.31 23.82 9.91
C CYS A 40 9.98 24.56 10.01
N ALA A 41 9.39 24.97 8.88
CA ALA A 41 8.07 25.60 8.85
C ALA A 41 6.94 24.64 9.25
N ILE A 42 6.98 23.39 8.79
CA ILE A 42 5.99 22.36 9.16
C ILE A 42 6.09 22.01 10.65
N GLU A 43 7.30 21.87 11.16
CA GLU A 43 7.56 21.42 12.54
C GLU A 43 7.60 22.57 13.56
N GLY A 44 7.53 23.82 13.11
CA GLY A 44 7.60 25.00 13.98
C GLY A 44 8.97 25.20 14.64
N CYS A 45 10.06 24.85 13.95
CA CYS A 45 11.41 25.01 14.48
C CYS A 45 11.80 26.48 14.64
N THR A 46 12.70 26.76 15.60
CA THR A 46 13.31 28.09 15.75
C THR A 46 14.32 28.35 14.63
N TYR A 47 14.61 29.63 14.37
CA TYR A 47 15.63 30.03 13.41
C TYR A 47 17.03 29.49 13.77
N GLU A 48 17.34 29.36 15.05
CA GLU A 48 18.59 28.76 15.51
C GLU A 48 18.70 27.29 15.10
N VAL A 49 17.66 26.49 15.32
CA VAL A 49 17.61 25.08 14.89
C VAL A 49 17.73 24.99 13.36
N GLN A 50 17.06 25.87 12.62
CA GLN A 50 17.17 25.93 11.17
C GLN A 50 18.62 26.15 10.72
N ASN A 51 19.32 27.12 11.33
CA ASN A 51 20.73 27.39 11.02
C ASN A 51 21.65 26.22 11.40
N GLN A 52 21.36 25.52 12.49
CA GLN A 52 22.09 24.30 12.86
C GLN A 52 21.93 23.21 11.79
N LEU A 53 20.70 22.97 11.33
CA LEU A 53 20.39 21.95 10.31
C LEU A 53 21.06 22.26 8.96
N LEU A 54 21.23 23.52 8.59
CA LEU A 54 21.93 23.91 7.36
C LEU A 54 23.42 23.51 7.35
N ASN A 55 24.01 23.23 8.51
CA ASN A 55 25.40 22.80 8.64
C ASN A 55 25.57 21.27 8.65
N TYR A 56 24.48 20.50 8.61
CA TYR A 56 24.55 19.04 8.62
C TYR A 56 24.99 18.52 7.25
N THR A 57 25.69 17.39 7.24
CA THR A 57 25.92 16.67 5.99
C THR A 57 24.59 16.15 5.42
N PRO A 58 24.48 15.90 4.09
CA PRO A 58 23.24 15.38 3.50
C PRO A 58 22.72 14.09 4.14
N ALA A 59 23.62 13.17 4.53
CA ALA A 59 23.25 11.92 5.18
C ALA A 59 22.71 12.13 6.60
N GLU A 60 23.35 13.01 7.38
CA GLU A 60 22.88 13.38 8.72
C GLU A 60 21.52 14.05 8.64
N LEU A 61 21.35 14.98 7.69
CA LEU A 61 20.12 15.72 7.51
C LEU A 61 18.96 14.82 7.08
N ALA A 62 19.19 13.89 6.14
CA ALA A 62 18.20 12.89 5.72
C ALA A 62 17.72 12.05 6.92
N LYS A 63 18.66 11.57 7.74
CA LYS A 63 18.35 10.84 8.97
C LYS A 63 17.56 11.69 9.96
N THR A 64 17.98 12.93 10.20
CA THR A 64 17.30 13.85 11.14
C THR A 64 15.89 14.20 10.67
N PHE A 65 15.64 14.38 9.37
CA PHE A 65 14.28 14.59 8.85
C PHE A 65 13.34 13.41 9.09
N ILE A 66 13.87 12.18 9.15
CA ILE A 66 13.08 10.98 9.43
C ILE A 66 12.94 10.77 10.95
N SER A 67 14.05 10.74 11.68
CA SER A 67 14.07 10.41 13.11
C SER A 67 13.66 11.57 14.02
N GLY A 68 13.71 12.81 13.52
CA GLY A 68 13.47 14.00 14.34
C GLY A 68 14.56 14.31 15.36
N THR A 69 15.70 13.60 15.30
CA THR A 69 16.78 13.72 16.29
C THR A 69 18.07 14.24 15.68
N SER A 70 18.80 15.05 16.44
CA SER A 70 20.18 15.44 16.13
C SER A 70 21.15 14.26 16.31
N ASN A 71 22.40 14.45 15.88
CA ASN A 71 23.50 13.52 16.17
C ASN A 71 23.79 13.35 17.67
N SER A 72 23.53 14.37 18.48
CA SER A 72 23.65 14.32 19.94
C SER A 72 22.45 13.65 20.62
N LYS A 73 21.54 13.03 19.85
CA LYS A 73 20.30 12.39 20.30
C LYS A 73 19.32 13.36 20.99
N GLN A 74 19.44 14.65 20.70
CA GLN A 74 18.45 15.64 21.11
C GLN A 74 17.25 15.55 20.16
N LEU A 75 16.04 15.50 20.73
CA LEU A 75 14.81 15.57 19.95
C LEU A 75 14.60 17.02 19.47
N LEU A 76 14.63 17.22 18.15
CA LEU A 76 14.39 18.51 17.51
C LEU A 76 12.91 18.67 17.13
N PHE A 77 12.30 17.59 16.65
CA PHE A 77 10.88 17.48 16.31
C PHE A 77 10.44 16.01 16.31
N ALA A 78 9.14 15.74 16.19
CA ALA A 78 8.62 14.37 16.28
C ALA A 78 9.15 13.49 15.13
N PRO A 79 9.44 12.19 15.34
CA PRO A 79 9.81 11.26 14.27
C PRO A 79 8.63 10.98 13.32
N ILE A 80 8.93 10.50 12.11
CA ILE A 80 7.94 9.97 11.15
C ILE A 80 8.07 8.43 11.03
N PRO A 81 7.66 7.66 12.05
CA PRO A 81 7.87 6.21 12.07
C PRO A 81 7.14 5.47 10.94
N ASN A 82 6.04 6.04 10.44
CA ASN A 82 5.25 5.43 9.35
C ASN A 82 5.88 5.62 7.97
N PHE A 83 7.02 6.30 7.86
CA PHE A 83 7.75 6.46 6.60
C PHE A 83 8.27 5.12 6.04
N ILE A 84 8.32 4.07 6.87
CA ILE A 84 8.57 2.69 6.44
C ILE A 84 7.44 2.12 5.57
N PHE A 85 6.22 2.66 5.68
CA PHE A 85 5.08 2.24 4.88
C PHE A 85 5.04 2.97 3.55
N THR A 86 5.98 2.61 2.67
CA THR A 86 6.17 3.29 1.39
C THR A 86 4.97 3.16 0.47
N ARG A 87 4.09 2.17 0.68
CA ARG A 87 2.81 2.05 -0.02
C ARG A 87 1.99 3.32 0.06
N ASP A 88 1.97 3.94 1.22
CA ASP A 88 1.16 5.12 1.47
C ASP A 88 1.79 6.40 0.95
N ILE A 89 3.03 6.36 0.48
CA ILE A 89 3.76 7.53 -0.02
C ILE A 89 3.38 7.84 -1.46
N GLY A 90 3.31 6.82 -2.30
CA GLY A 90 2.95 6.96 -3.70
C GLY A 90 2.63 5.61 -4.34
N ILE A 91 2.03 5.68 -5.54
CA ILE A 91 1.61 4.51 -6.30
C ILE A 91 2.07 4.69 -7.73
N THR A 92 2.79 3.70 -8.24
CA THR A 92 3.17 3.66 -9.65
C THR A 92 2.01 3.11 -10.48
N ILE A 93 1.62 3.86 -11.50
CA ILE A 93 0.54 3.50 -12.44
C ILE A 93 1.13 3.64 -13.84
N LYS A 94 1.51 2.52 -14.47
CA LYS A 94 2.27 2.52 -15.74
C LYS A 94 3.52 3.40 -15.63
N ASP A 95 3.60 4.44 -16.46
CA ASP A 95 4.65 5.45 -16.54
C ASP A 95 4.36 6.70 -15.69
N HIS A 96 3.35 6.65 -14.82
CA HIS A 96 2.95 7.72 -13.91
C HIS A 96 3.17 7.35 -12.44
N VAL A 97 3.35 8.36 -11.59
CA VAL A 97 3.37 8.21 -10.13
C VAL A 97 2.26 9.06 -9.54
N LEU A 98 1.32 8.42 -8.85
CA LEU A 98 0.32 9.09 -8.03
C LEU A 98 0.90 9.33 -6.64
N LEU A 99 1.10 10.60 -6.26
CA LEU A 99 1.52 10.93 -4.90
C LEU A 99 0.32 10.97 -3.97
N ASN A 100 0.55 10.53 -2.73
CA ASN A 100 -0.49 10.50 -1.72
C ASN A 100 -0.97 11.90 -1.31
N LYS A 101 -2.16 11.94 -0.72
CA LYS A 101 -2.66 13.12 -0.02
C LYS A 101 -3.11 12.71 1.38
N PRO A 102 -2.21 12.81 2.39
CA PRO A 102 -2.46 12.20 3.68
C PRO A 102 -3.66 12.82 4.39
N ALA A 103 -4.49 11.97 5.00
CA ALA A 103 -5.63 12.42 5.78
C ALA A 103 -5.20 13.15 7.07
N LYS A 104 -4.16 12.64 7.73
CA LYS A 104 -3.65 13.12 9.02
C LYS A 104 -2.48 14.09 8.84
N LYS A 105 -2.53 15.22 9.55
CA LYS A 105 -1.47 16.25 9.53
C LYS A 105 -0.08 15.71 9.91
N ALA A 106 0.01 14.72 10.80
CA ALA A 106 1.27 14.10 11.22
C ALA A 106 2.08 13.50 10.05
N ARG A 107 1.44 13.15 8.93
CA ARG A 107 2.10 12.59 7.73
C ARG A 107 2.47 13.63 6.68
N THR A 108 2.28 14.93 6.97
CA THR A 108 2.58 16.01 6.02
C THR A 108 4.07 16.05 5.68
N ARG A 109 4.94 15.80 6.66
CA ARG A 109 6.39 15.74 6.45
C ARG A 109 6.77 14.53 5.57
N GLU A 110 6.16 13.37 5.77
CA GLU A 110 6.36 12.18 4.92
C GLU A 110 6.08 12.51 3.44
N ALA A 111 4.92 13.12 3.16
CA ALA A 111 4.54 13.52 1.82
C ALA A 111 5.49 14.58 1.23
N LEU A 112 5.96 15.54 2.05
CA LEU A 112 6.94 16.53 1.62
C LEU A 112 8.28 15.88 1.21
N LEU A 113 8.84 15.01 2.06
CA LEU A 113 10.12 14.36 1.79
C LEU A 113 10.03 13.51 0.52
N ALA A 114 8.96 12.73 0.39
CA ALA A 114 8.68 11.94 -0.80
C ALA A 114 8.59 12.80 -2.05
N LYS A 115 7.85 13.93 -2.00
CA LYS A 115 7.75 14.87 -3.11
C LYS A 115 9.14 15.31 -3.58
N TYR A 116 10.02 15.70 -2.66
CA TYR A 116 11.38 16.09 -3.04
C TYR A 116 12.18 14.94 -3.67
N ILE A 117 12.03 13.71 -3.17
CA ILE A 117 12.65 12.52 -3.77
C ILE A 117 12.14 12.33 -5.21
N PHE A 118 10.82 12.25 -5.44
CA PHE A 118 10.26 11.97 -6.76
C PHE A 118 10.52 13.07 -7.79
N PHE A 119 10.50 14.34 -7.39
CA PHE A 119 10.72 15.46 -8.33
C PHE A 119 12.19 15.74 -8.63
N HIS A 120 13.12 15.41 -7.72
CA HIS A 120 14.53 15.82 -7.86
C HIS A 120 15.54 14.68 -8.00
N HIS A 121 15.25 13.47 -7.52
CA HIS A 121 16.19 12.37 -7.64
C HIS A 121 16.33 11.90 -9.10
N ALA A 122 17.54 11.49 -9.51
CA ALA A 122 17.81 11.10 -10.89
C ALA A 122 17.05 9.83 -11.32
N MET A 123 16.89 8.87 -10.40
CA MET A 123 16.12 7.63 -10.60
C MET A 123 14.68 7.89 -11.06
N PHE A 124 14.06 9.01 -10.64
CA PHE A 124 12.69 9.34 -11.00
C PHE A 124 12.57 10.35 -12.15
N SER A 125 13.67 10.64 -12.84
CA SER A 125 13.71 11.63 -13.95
C SER A 125 12.64 11.37 -15.01
N GLN A 126 12.41 10.11 -15.39
CA GLN A 126 11.39 9.72 -16.36
C GLN A 126 9.95 10.01 -15.90
N TYR A 127 9.70 10.02 -14.60
CA TYR A 127 8.35 10.21 -14.05
C TYR A 127 8.01 11.68 -13.82
N ARG A 128 8.97 12.62 -13.79
CA ARG A 128 8.75 14.00 -13.30
C ARG A 128 7.57 14.73 -13.96
N ASN A 129 7.36 14.52 -15.26
CA ASN A 129 6.26 15.13 -16.01
C ASN A 129 4.94 14.34 -15.90
N ASN A 130 5.02 13.12 -15.36
CA ASN A 130 3.94 12.15 -15.20
C ASN A 130 3.56 11.96 -13.71
N ILE A 131 4.03 12.83 -12.82
CA ILE A 131 3.61 12.83 -11.42
C ILE A 131 2.20 13.43 -11.33
N ILE A 132 1.28 12.69 -10.72
CA ILE A 132 -0.10 13.09 -10.47
C ILE A 132 -0.22 13.50 -9.00
N GLU A 133 -0.60 14.75 -8.76
CA GLU A 133 -0.91 15.28 -7.42
C GLU A 133 -2.40 15.67 -7.33
N LEU A 134 -3.09 15.25 -6.26
CA LEU A 134 -4.48 15.63 -6.03
C LEU A 134 -4.59 17.01 -5.34
N ALA A 135 -4.89 18.05 -6.10
CA ALA A 135 -5.22 19.35 -5.52
C ALA A 135 -6.60 19.33 -4.81
N ASP A 136 -6.83 20.22 -3.85
CA ASP A 136 -8.19 20.48 -3.35
C ASP A 136 -9.05 21.09 -4.45
N SER A 137 -10.37 20.92 -4.33
CA SER A 137 -11.31 21.59 -5.24
C SER A 137 -11.40 23.07 -4.89
N ASN A 138 -11.63 23.93 -5.90
CA ASN A 138 -11.74 25.39 -5.73
C ASN A 138 -12.80 25.79 -4.67
N HIS A 139 -13.82 24.95 -4.46
CA HIS A 139 -14.87 25.18 -3.48
C HIS A 139 -14.43 24.98 -2.01
N SER A 140 -13.35 24.22 -1.75
CA SER A 140 -12.83 24.02 -0.38
C SER A 140 -12.17 25.29 0.18
N PHE A 141 -11.67 26.19 -0.69
CA PHE A 141 -10.94 27.39 -0.29
C PHE A 141 -11.77 28.40 0.52
N LEU A 142 -13.10 28.41 0.33
CA LEU A 142 -14.00 29.37 0.97
C LEU A 142 -14.77 28.78 2.16
N MET A 143 -14.56 27.52 2.51
CA MET A 143 -15.29 26.88 3.61
C MET A 143 -14.51 26.93 4.94
N PRO A 144 -15.20 27.09 6.08
CA PRO A 144 -14.57 27.03 7.39
C PRO A 144 -13.85 25.69 7.59
N LYS A 145 -12.62 25.72 8.11
CA LYS A 145 -11.76 24.53 8.32
C LYS A 145 -12.36 23.46 9.24
N GLU A 146 -13.43 23.77 9.96
CA GLU A 146 -14.03 22.90 10.98
C GLU A 146 -15.15 22.01 10.42
N GLU A 147 -15.60 22.22 9.18
CA GLU A 147 -16.67 21.44 8.50
C GLU A 147 -16.19 20.72 7.23
N ASP A 148 -14.91 20.32 7.17
CA ASP A 148 -14.32 19.80 5.93
C ASP A 148 -14.55 18.28 5.73
N ASP A 149 -15.83 17.87 5.69
CA ASP A 149 -16.24 16.52 5.24
C ASP A 149 -15.96 16.30 3.74
N ARG A 150 -15.52 17.34 3.01
CA ARG A 150 -15.14 17.30 1.59
C ARG A 150 -13.64 17.28 1.36
N LYS A 151 -12.84 17.07 2.41
CA LYS A 151 -11.38 16.98 2.28
C LYS A 151 -11.03 15.81 1.37
N ILE A 152 -10.27 16.09 0.32
CA ILE A 152 -9.77 15.05 -0.58
C ILE A 152 -8.58 14.38 0.11
N THR A 153 -8.72 13.09 0.41
CA THR A 153 -7.65 12.28 1.00
C THR A 153 -7.48 11.00 0.21
N LEU A 154 -6.23 10.59 -0.01
CA LEU A 154 -5.89 9.37 -0.74
C LEU A 154 -4.62 8.78 -0.14
N GLU A 155 -4.71 7.52 0.27
CA GLU A 155 -3.56 6.72 0.72
C GLU A 155 -3.39 5.52 -0.22
N GLY A 156 -2.15 5.07 -0.42
CA GLY A 156 -1.85 4.08 -1.46
C GLY A 156 -2.28 2.66 -1.14
N GLY A 157 -2.56 2.32 0.13
CA GLY A 157 -3.17 1.03 0.48
C GLY A 157 -4.55 0.82 -0.16
N ASP A 158 -5.22 1.91 -0.56
CA ASP A 158 -6.50 1.86 -1.27
C ASP A 158 -6.37 1.80 -2.80
N ILE A 159 -5.17 1.82 -3.36
CA ILE A 159 -4.97 1.87 -4.81
C ILE A 159 -4.19 0.63 -5.25
N MET A 160 -4.85 -0.25 -6.02
CA MET A 160 -4.22 -1.47 -6.53
C MET A 160 -4.30 -1.51 -8.06
N VAL A 161 -3.13 -1.47 -8.71
CA VAL A 161 -2.99 -1.74 -10.15
C VAL A 161 -3.02 -3.24 -10.35
N ILE A 162 -4.14 -3.75 -10.87
CA ILE A 162 -4.39 -5.20 -10.93
C ILE A 162 -4.12 -5.81 -12.30
N SER A 163 -4.30 -5.02 -13.36
CA SER A 163 -3.89 -5.33 -14.72
C SER A 163 -3.48 -4.06 -15.44
N ASP A 164 -2.97 -4.19 -16.67
CA ASP A 164 -2.55 -3.04 -17.48
C ASP A 164 -3.69 -2.05 -17.73
N ASN A 165 -4.96 -2.46 -17.65
CA ASN A 165 -6.09 -1.59 -17.96
C ASN A 165 -7.15 -1.51 -16.85
N HIS A 166 -6.88 -2.12 -15.69
CA HIS A 166 -7.80 -2.12 -14.55
C HIS A 166 -7.11 -1.67 -13.25
N LEU A 167 -7.70 -0.65 -12.62
CA LEU A 167 -7.32 -0.16 -11.29
C LEU A 167 -8.44 -0.41 -10.27
N LEU A 168 -8.08 -0.85 -9.06
CA LEU A 168 -8.97 -0.88 -7.91
C LEU A 168 -8.75 0.36 -7.04
N VAL A 169 -9.85 0.97 -6.59
CA VAL A 169 -9.85 2.15 -5.71
C VAL A 169 -10.73 1.89 -4.49
N GLY A 170 -10.12 1.84 -3.33
CA GLY A 170 -10.77 1.73 -2.04
C GLY A 170 -11.35 3.06 -1.59
N VAL A 171 -12.58 3.02 -1.05
CA VAL A 171 -13.14 4.12 -0.26
C VAL A 171 -13.23 3.63 1.18
N SER A 172 -12.44 4.23 2.06
CA SER A 172 -12.12 3.72 3.40
C SER A 172 -12.15 4.84 4.45
N GLU A 173 -11.59 4.60 5.65
CA GLU A 173 -11.34 5.67 6.63
C GLU A 173 -10.27 6.67 6.12
N ARG A 174 -9.41 6.24 5.19
CA ARG A 174 -8.23 6.99 4.75
C ARG A 174 -8.37 7.60 3.35
N THR A 175 -9.16 6.99 2.48
CA THR A 175 -9.43 7.48 1.13
C THR A 175 -10.88 7.91 0.98
N SER A 176 -11.09 9.17 0.59
CA SER A 176 -12.43 9.77 0.46
C SER A 176 -13.10 9.42 -0.87
N SER A 177 -14.44 9.51 -0.92
CA SER A 177 -15.20 9.23 -2.16
C SER A 177 -14.86 10.24 -3.25
N GLU A 178 -14.61 11.49 -2.86
CA GLU A 178 -14.21 12.59 -3.73
C GLU A 178 -12.84 12.31 -4.38
N ALA A 179 -11.91 11.73 -3.62
CA ALA A 179 -10.62 11.31 -4.16
C ALA A 179 -10.80 10.19 -5.18
N ALA A 180 -11.66 9.19 -4.89
CA ALA A 180 -11.96 8.09 -5.80
C ALA A 180 -12.57 8.57 -7.12
N VAL A 181 -13.51 9.53 -7.08
CA VAL A 181 -14.09 10.14 -8.29
C VAL A 181 -13.02 10.91 -9.07
N LYS A 182 -12.22 11.75 -8.38
CA LYS A 182 -11.21 12.59 -9.02
C LYS A 182 -10.11 11.75 -9.70
N ILE A 183 -9.62 10.70 -9.04
CA ILE A 183 -8.60 9.83 -9.62
C ILE A 183 -9.17 9.05 -10.80
N THR A 184 -10.38 8.49 -10.70
CA THR A 184 -11.04 7.77 -11.80
C THR A 184 -11.15 8.64 -13.04
N ASN A 185 -11.66 9.87 -12.90
CA ASN A 185 -11.76 10.82 -14.01
C ASN A 185 -10.38 11.18 -14.59
N THR A 186 -9.38 11.40 -13.73
CA THR A 186 -8.02 11.75 -14.17
C THR A 186 -7.40 10.61 -15.01
N LEU A 187 -7.57 9.36 -14.57
CA LEU A 187 -7.05 8.19 -15.27
C LEU A 187 -7.73 7.96 -16.61
N PHE A 188 -9.06 8.12 -16.67
CA PHE A 188 -9.83 8.02 -17.92
C PHE A 188 -9.49 9.14 -18.91
N GLN A 189 -9.35 10.38 -18.43
CA GLN A 189 -8.97 11.52 -19.28
C GLN A 189 -7.56 11.34 -19.87
N LYS A 190 -6.62 10.87 -19.05
CA LYS A 190 -5.24 10.57 -19.50
C LYS A 190 -5.12 9.27 -20.29
N GLY A 191 -6.16 8.45 -20.35
CA GLY A 191 -6.15 7.15 -21.01
C GLY A 191 -5.20 6.14 -20.36
N LEU A 192 -5.00 6.26 -19.04
CA LEU A 192 -4.14 5.35 -18.28
C LEU A 192 -4.84 4.04 -17.94
N MET A 193 -6.16 4.05 -17.84
CA MET A 193 -6.97 2.88 -17.50
C MET A 193 -8.24 2.87 -18.36
N GLU A 194 -8.71 1.69 -18.72
CA GLU A 194 -10.01 1.49 -19.38
C GLU A 194 -11.10 1.10 -18.39
N LYS A 195 -10.71 0.53 -17.24
CA LYS A 195 -11.59 0.05 -16.18
C LYS A 195 -11.11 0.53 -14.81
N VAL A 196 -12.03 0.98 -13.96
CA VAL A 196 -11.75 1.30 -12.55
C VAL A 196 -12.85 0.73 -11.67
N SER A 197 -12.50 -0.12 -10.70
CA SER A 197 -13.46 -0.64 -9.71
C SER A 197 -13.30 0.06 -8.37
N ILE A 198 -14.38 0.71 -7.93
CA ILE A 198 -14.45 1.38 -6.64
C ILE A 198 -15.05 0.43 -5.61
N ILE A 199 -14.31 0.17 -4.54
CA ILE A 199 -14.67 -0.73 -3.44
C ILE A 199 -14.86 0.12 -2.19
N LYS A 200 -16.11 0.39 -1.82
CA LYS A 200 -16.43 1.09 -0.57
C LYS A 200 -16.52 0.08 0.56
N ILE A 201 -15.57 0.15 1.48
CA ILE A 201 -15.53 -0.67 2.69
C ILE A 201 -16.11 0.10 3.89
N PRO A 202 -16.70 -0.60 4.88
CA PRO A 202 -17.20 0.04 6.09
C PRO A 202 -16.07 0.72 6.87
N LYS A 203 -16.37 1.86 7.51
CA LYS A 203 -15.37 2.56 8.34
C LYS A 203 -15.17 1.79 9.67
N LYS A 204 -14.19 0.89 9.72
CA LYS A 204 -13.74 0.22 10.95
C LYS A 204 -12.22 0.32 11.09
N ARG A 205 -11.75 0.33 12.34
CA ARG A 205 -10.31 0.38 12.65
C ARG A 205 -9.55 -0.89 12.31
N ASP A 206 -10.25 -2.01 12.16
CA ASP A 206 -9.63 -3.33 11.97
C ASP A 206 -9.16 -3.57 10.52
N TYR A 207 -9.57 -2.71 9.59
CA TYR A 207 -9.15 -2.70 8.19
C TYR A 207 -9.18 -1.25 7.67
N MET A 208 -8.00 -0.63 7.56
CA MET A 208 -7.87 0.79 7.20
C MET A 208 -7.88 1.04 5.69
N HIS A 209 -7.52 0.01 4.91
CA HIS A 209 -7.35 0.06 3.45
C HIS A 209 -7.76 -1.28 2.81
N ILE A 210 -8.04 -1.30 1.51
CA ILE A 210 -8.45 -2.54 0.81
C ILE A 210 -7.34 -3.59 0.71
N ASP A 211 -6.06 -3.20 0.70
CA ASP A 211 -4.93 -4.14 0.66
C ASP A 211 -4.76 -4.93 1.96
N THR A 212 -5.37 -4.47 3.06
CA THR A 212 -5.49 -5.23 4.31
C THR A 212 -6.62 -6.25 4.25
N VAL A 213 -7.51 -6.16 3.26
CA VAL A 213 -8.67 -7.04 3.12
C VAL A 213 -8.39 -8.17 2.14
N PHE A 214 -7.69 -7.90 1.04
CA PHE A 214 -7.34 -8.92 0.05
C PHE A 214 -6.03 -8.60 -0.67
N THR A 215 -5.39 -9.65 -1.18
CA THR A 215 -4.21 -9.56 -2.04
C THR A 215 -4.26 -10.61 -3.15
N GLN A 216 -3.85 -10.21 -4.35
CA GLN A 216 -3.62 -11.12 -5.46
C GLN A 216 -2.32 -11.91 -5.24
N VAL A 217 -2.42 -13.23 -5.16
CA VAL A 217 -1.25 -14.11 -5.05
C VAL A 217 -0.85 -14.63 -6.43
N LYS A 218 -1.85 -14.99 -7.24
CA LYS A 218 -1.73 -15.57 -8.57
C LYS A 218 -2.94 -15.17 -9.40
N ARG A 219 -2.90 -15.34 -10.73
CA ARG A 219 -4.06 -15.07 -11.60
C ARG A 219 -5.33 -15.84 -11.20
N ASP A 220 -5.18 -17.01 -10.61
CA ASP A 220 -6.26 -17.90 -10.13
C ASP A 220 -6.35 -17.97 -8.60
N VAL A 221 -5.53 -17.24 -7.84
CA VAL A 221 -5.47 -17.35 -6.38
C VAL A 221 -5.44 -15.98 -5.71
N TRP A 222 -6.40 -15.79 -4.81
CA TRP A 222 -6.51 -14.60 -3.98
C TRP A 222 -6.46 -14.97 -2.51
N VAL A 223 -5.85 -14.11 -1.70
CA VAL A 223 -6.01 -14.16 -0.25
C VAL A 223 -7.02 -13.10 0.14
N MET A 224 -7.97 -13.43 1.02
CA MET A 224 -8.96 -12.45 1.48
C MET A 224 -9.44 -12.70 2.91
N LEU A 225 -9.94 -11.63 3.54
CA LEU A 225 -10.65 -11.71 4.81
C LEU A 225 -12.07 -12.26 4.59
N GLY A 226 -12.40 -13.34 5.29
CA GLY A 226 -13.67 -14.05 5.11
C GLY A 226 -14.92 -13.23 5.46
N ASN A 227 -14.80 -12.15 6.23
CA ASN A 227 -15.89 -11.21 6.53
C ASN A 227 -16.50 -10.56 5.27
N PHE A 228 -15.76 -10.52 4.16
CA PHE A 228 -16.22 -9.99 2.88
C PHE A 228 -16.56 -11.09 1.85
N SER A 229 -16.65 -12.35 2.29
CA SER A 229 -17.10 -13.47 1.47
C SER A 229 -18.62 -13.42 1.24
N ARG A 230 -19.08 -14.15 0.20
CA ARG A 230 -20.52 -14.36 -0.07
C ARG A 230 -21.27 -14.91 1.14
N LYS A 231 -20.66 -15.84 1.88
CA LYS A 231 -21.27 -16.47 3.07
C LYS A 231 -21.53 -15.46 4.18
N ALA A 232 -20.54 -14.62 4.46
CA ALA A 232 -20.66 -13.55 5.46
C ALA A 232 -21.71 -12.50 5.05
N MET A 233 -21.75 -12.13 3.76
CA MET A 233 -22.72 -11.17 3.23
C MET A 233 -24.18 -11.67 3.26
N LYS A 234 -24.38 -12.99 3.20
CA LYS A 234 -25.69 -13.64 3.31
C LYS A 234 -26.12 -13.92 4.75
N HIS A 235 -25.29 -13.54 5.74
CA HIS A 235 -25.52 -13.84 7.16
C HIS A 235 -25.82 -15.33 7.40
N GLU A 236 -25.22 -16.25 6.62
CA GLU A 236 -25.52 -17.69 6.71
C GLU A 236 -25.13 -18.25 8.09
N ASP A 237 -24.09 -17.69 8.71
CA ASP A 237 -23.57 -18.07 10.04
C ASP A 237 -24.28 -17.39 11.22
N GLU A 238 -25.22 -16.47 10.99
CA GLU A 238 -25.96 -15.81 12.08
C GLU A 238 -27.10 -16.69 12.58
N ASP A 239 -27.32 -16.67 13.91
CA ASP A 239 -28.44 -17.38 14.51
C ASP A 239 -29.77 -16.82 13.99
N ALA A 240 -30.81 -17.64 13.88
CA ALA A 240 -32.09 -17.20 13.29
C ALA A 240 -32.68 -15.97 14.01
N ILE A 241 -32.42 -15.86 15.31
CA ILE A 241 -32.85 -14.74 16.16
C ILE A 241 -32.02 -13.48 15.89
N GLU A 242 -30.71 -13.59 15.66
CA GLU A 242 -29.84 -12.45 15.35
C GLU A 242 -30.21 -11.80 14.01
N ARG A 243 -30.50 -12.64 13.00
CA ARG A 243 -30.99 -12.19 11.69
C ARG A 243 -32.32 -11.44 11.77
N ILE A 244 -33.26 -11.96 12.56
CA ILE A 244 -34.60 -11.34 12.72
C ILE A 244 -34.50 -10.00 13.47
N LEU A 245 -33.60 -9.89 14.44
CA LEU A 245 -33.44 -8.68 15.25
C LEU A 245 -32.56 -7.61 14.59
N GLU A 246 -31.98 -7.86 13.41
CA GLU A 246 -31.05 -6.96 12.70
C GLU A 246 -29.98 -6.37 13.64
N VAL A 247 -29.48 -7.15 14.60
CA VAL A 247 -28.64 -6.65 15.71
C VAL A 247 -27.36 -5.98 15.20
N LYS A 248 -26.86 -6.42 14.04
CA LYS A 248 -25.70 -5.85 13.35
C LYS A 248 -26.13 -5.07 12.10
N LYS A 249 -26.47 -3.79 12.27
CA LYS A 249 -26.48 -2.82 11.17
C LYS A 249 -25.05 -2.48 10.75
N GLU A 250 -24.32 -3.44 10.19
CA GLU A 250 -23.05 -3.12 9.56
C GLU A 250 -23.29 -2.57 8.15
N GLU A 251 -22.60 -1.47 7.82
CA GLU A 251 -22.60 -0.98 6.43
C GLU A 251 -22.12 -2.12 5.52
N LYS A 252 -22.87 -2.39 4.45
CA LYS A 252 -22.47 -3.39 3.48
C LYS A 252 -21.38 -2.84 2.57
N ILE A 253 -20.47 -3.71 2.12
CA ILE A 253 -19.51 -3.37 1.07
C ILE A 253 -20.30 -2.96 -0.18
N LYS A 254 -19.84 -1.92 -0.88
CA LYS A 254 -20.42 -1.51 -2.16
C LYS A 254 -19.33 -1.52 -3.21
N ILE A 255 -19.55 -2.27 -4.29
CA ILE A 255 -18.57 -2.46 -5.36
C ILE A 255 -19.19 -1.99 -6.67
N LEU A 256 -18.54 -1.03 -7.33
CA LEU A 256 -18.95 -0.50 -8.62
C LEU A 256 -17.76 -0.43 -9.57
N GLN A 257 -17.89 -1.03 -10.74
CA GLN A 257 -16.90 -1.00 -11.81
C GLN A 257 -17.33 -0.04 -12.91
N PHE A 258 -16.46 0.93 -13.20
CA PHE A 258 -16.64 1.95 -14.21
C PHE A 258 -15.78 1.62 -15.42
N HIS A 259 -16.32 1.87 -16.61
CA HIS A 259 -15.63 1.75 -17.88
C HIS A 259 -15.42 3.13 -18.49
N ARG A 260 -14.25 3.36 -19.07
CA ARG A 260 -13.90 4.65 -19.68
C ARG A 260 -14.87 5.08 -20.77
N GLN A 261 -15.36 4.14 -21.56
CA GLN A 261 -16.27 4.38 -22.69
C GLN A 261 -17.71 4.65 -22.27
N ASP A 262 -18.12 4.16 -21.09
CA ASP A 262 -19.47 4.31 -20.56
C ASP A 262 -19.44 4.45 -19.02
N PRO A 263 -18.98 5.60 -18.50
CA PRO A 263 -18.86 5.79 -17.06
C PRO A 263 -20.21 6.00 -16.35
N GLU A 264 -21.29 6.27 -17.09
CA GLU A 264 -22.62 6.51 -16.53
C GLU A 264 -23.36 5.23 -16.14
N ASN A 265 -22.96 4.09 -16.73
CA ASN A 265 -23.58 2.78 -16.49
C ASN A 265 -22.58 1.80 -15.84
N PRO A 266 -22.25 1.97 -14.54
CA PRO A 266 -21.30 1.08 -13.86
C PRO A 266 -21.90 -0.30 -13.62
N VAL A 267 -21.03 -1.32 -13.65
CA VAL A 267 -21.37 -2.70 -13.27
C VAL A 267 -21.27 -2.83 -11.75
N SER A 268 -22.31 -3.34 -11.10
CA SER A 268 -22.29 -3.63 -9.66
C SER A 268 -21.97 -5.08 -9.37
N PHE A 269 -21.21 -5.34 -8.30
CA PHE A 269 -20.93 -6.68 -7.80
C PHE A 269 -21.53 -6.87 -6.40
N ASP A 270 -22.11 -8.05 -6.15
CA ASP A 270 -22.77 -8.38 -4.89
C ASP A 270 -21.77 -8.71 -3.78
N SER A 271 -20.59 -9.22 -4.13
CA SER A 271 -19.54 -9.59 -3.18
C SER A 271 -18.14 -9.30 -3.74
N LEU A 272 -17.16 -9.26 -2.83
CA LEU A 272 -15.75 -9.13 -3.22
C LEU A 272 -15.28 -10.34 -4.04
N GLU A 273 -15.73 -11.55 -3.70
CA GLU A 273 -15.42 -12.76 -4.49
C GLU A 273 -15.88 -12.63 -5.95
N ASP A 274 -17.07 -12.04 -6.20
CA ASP A 274 -17.58 -11.85 -7.56
C ASP A 274 -16.69 -10.92 -8.38
N LEU A 275 -16.25 -9.80 -7.78
CA LEU A 275 -15.29 -8.90 -8.42
C LEU A 275 -13.96 -9.60 -8.69
N LEU A 276 -13.40 -10.32 -7.72
CA LEU A 276 -12.10 -10.98 -7.87
C LEU A 276 -12.14 -12.12 -8.90
N ILE A 277 -13.27 -12.83 -8.99
CA ILE A 277 -13.52 -13.82 -10.05
C ILE A 277 -13.60 -13.13 -11.42
N ASP A 278 -14.32 -12.01 -11.54
CA ASP A 278 -14.42 -11.23 -12.78
C ASP A 278 -13.04 -10.80 -13.26
N ILE A 279 -12.24 -10.20 -12.37
CA ILE A 279 -10.86 -9.76 -12.68
C ILE A 279 -10.01 -10.93 -13.17
N SER A 280 -10.05 -12.05 -12.44
CA SER A 280 -9.26 -13.24 -12.81
C SER A 280 -9.62 -13.75 -14.20
N LYS A 281 -10.90 -13.81 -14.53
CA LYS A 281 -11.37 -14.35 -15.82
C LYS A 281 -11.24 -13.36 -16.97
N ASN A 282 -11.60 -12.11 -16.75
CA ASN A 282 -11.80 -11.12 -17.80
C ASN A 282 -10.61 -10.19 -17.98
N ASP A 283 -9.85 -9.91 -16.92
CA ASP A 283 -8.67 -9.03 -17.01
C ASP A 283 -7.35 -9.80 -17.04
N LEU A 284 -7.31 -10.97 -16.40
CA LEU A 284 -6.13 -11.83 -16.30
C LEU A 284 -6.23 -13.11 -17.13
N HIS A 285 -7.34 -13.26 -17.86
CA HIS A 285 -7.62 -14.37 -18.79
C HIS A 285 -7.40 -15.77 -18.18
N CYS A 286 -7.68 -15.89 -16.89
CA CYS A 286 -7.57 -17.15 -16.17
C CYS A 286 -8.62 -18.15 -16.67
N LYS A 287 -8.15 -19.29 -17.19
CA LYS A 287 -9.00 -20.40 -17.68
C LYS A 287 -9.36 -21.41 -16.60
N THR A 288 -8.68 -21.38 -15.46
CA THR A 288 -8.89 -22.30 -14.34
C THR A 288 -9.90 -21.74 -13.35
N GLU A 289 -10.37 -22.60 -12.46
CA GLU A 289 -11.20 -22.17 -11.34
C GLU A 289 -10.42 -21.23 -10.42
N VAL A 290 -11.04 -20.11 -10.05
CA VAL A 290 -10.47 -19.13 -9.13
C VAL A 290 -10.62 -19.64 -7.71
N ARG A 291 -9.52 -19.63 -6.96
CA ARG A 291 -9.42 -20.15 -5.59
C ARG A 291 -9.18 -19.02 -4.60
N PHE A 292 -9.76 -19.16 -3.42
CA PHE A 292 -9.61 -18.22 -2.32
C PHE A 292 -8.92 -18.88 -1.12
N ILE A 293 -7.87 -18.23 -0.63
CA ILE A 293 -7.20 -18.56 0.63
C ILE A 293 -7.73 -17.58 1.67
N TYR A 294 -8.45 -18.08 2.66
CA TYR A 294 -9.04 -17.24 3.68
C TYR A 294 -8.07 -16.99 4.85
N SER A 295 -7.98 -15.73 5.28
CA SER A 295 -7.29 -15.36 6.52
C SER A 295 -7.79 -16.20 7.70
N GLY A 296 -6.85 -16.82 8.42
CA GLY A 296 -7.13 -17.68 9.57
C GLY A 296 -8.08 -18.85 9.27
N ASN A 297 -8.10 -19.38 8.04
CA ASN A 297 -9.06 -20.40 7.57
C ASN A 297 -10.54 -20.00 7.73
N ASN A 298 -10.84 -18.70 7.86
CA ASN A 298 -12.16 -18.20 8.23
C ASN A 298 -12.69 -18.79 9.55
N GLU A 299 -11.80 -19.21 10.45
CA GLU A 299 -12.14 -19.81 11.75
C GLU A 299 -11.98 -18.79 12.87
N PHE A 300 -13.02 -18.58 13.69
CA PHE A 300 -12.92 -17.75 14.88
C PHE A 300 -12.19 -18.50 16.01
N PRO A 301 -11.26 -17.86 16.77
CA PRO A 301 -10.86 -16.45 16.72
C PRO A 301 -9.66 -16.17 15.81
N TYR A 302 -9.17 -17.16 15.06
CA TYR A 302 -7.94 -17.05 14.27
C TYR A 302 -8.04 -16.01 13.15
N ASN A 303 -9.16 -15.98 12.44
CA ASN A 303 -9.42 -14.98 11.39
C ASN A 303 -9.28 -13.54 11.92
N ALA A 304 -9.88 -13.24 13.08
CA ALA A 304 -9.79 -11.92 13.70
C ALA A 304 -8.37 -11.60 14.19
N ARG A 305 -7.69 -12.59 14.78
CA ARG A 305 -6.32 -12.41 15.30
C ARG A 305 -5.29 -12.22 14.19
N GLU A 306 -5.38 -13.00 13.13
CA GLU A 306 -4.43 -12.95 12.02
C GLU A 306 -4.72 -11.78 11.08
N GLN A 307 -5.95 -11.28 11.03
CA GLN A 307 -6.25 -10.00 10.39
C GLN A 307 -5.52 -8.84 11.10
N TRP A 308 -5.48 -8.86 12.44
CA TRP A 308 -4.77 -7.84 13.23
C TRP A 308 -3.25 -7.81 12.96
N THR A 309 -2.70 -8.91 12.47
CA THR A 309 -1.30 -9.07 12.06
C THR A 309 -1.15 -9.16 10.55
N ASP A 310 -2.10 -8.58 9.82
CA ASP A 310 -2.02 -8.30 8.38
C ASP A 310 -1.81 -9.55 7.50
N SER A 311 -2.45 -10.66 7.86
CA SER A 311 -2.39 -11.93 7.10
C SER A 311 -2.80 -11.83 5.63
N CYS A 312 -3.65 -10.86 5.27
CA CYS A 312 -4.02 -10.59 3.88
C CYS A 312 -3.08 -9.61 3.17
N ASN A 313 -2.22 -8.87 3.88
CA ASN A 313 -1.39 -7.80 3.32
C ASN A 313 -0.02 -8.35 2.85
N LEU A 314 -0.07 -9.27 1.89
CA LEU A 314 1.09 -9.98 1.38
C LEU A 314 1.76 -9.20 0.25
N LEU A 315 3.06 -9.38 0.05
CA LEU A 315 3.74 -8.83 -1.13
C LEU A 315 3.99 -9.94 -2.15
N ALA A 316 3.28 -9.89 -3.28
CA ALA A 316 3.60 -10.71 -4.44
C ALA A 316 4.91 -10.23 -5.07
N LEU A 317 5.93 -11.09 -5.07
CA LEU A 317 7.21 -10.85 -5.73
C LEU A 317 7.16 -11.22 -7.21
N LYS A 318 6.53 -12.36 -7.49
CA LYS A 318 6.13 -12.82 -8.83
C LYS A 318 4.89 -13.70 -8.70
N GLU A 319 4.35 -14.13 -9.83
CA GLU A 319 3.16 -14.96 -9.85
C GLU A 319 3.31 -16.21 -8.94
N GLY A 320 2.43 -16.33 -7.94
CA GLY A 320 2.42 -17.44 -6.97
C GLY A 320 3.52 -17.37 -5.91
N VAL A 321 4.37 -16.34 -5.85
CA VAL A 321 5.42 -16.20 -4.83
C VAL A 321 5.19 -14.94 -4.02
N VAL A 322 4.86 -15.12 -2.74
CA VAL A 322 4.44 -14.02 -1.85
C VAL A 322 5.23 -14.00 -0.55
N LEU A 323 5.42 -12.80 0.02
CA LEU A 323 5.94 -12.59 1.37
C LEU A 323 4.81 -12.43 2.38
N GLY A 324 4.91 -13.11 3.52
CA GLY A 324 3.99 -12.99 4.65
C GLY A 324 4.70 -13.12 5.98
N TYR A 325 3.99 -12.85 7.08
CA TYR A 325 4.53 -12.98 8.43
C TYR A 325 4.47 -14.43 8.94
N ASP A 326 5.50 -14.84 9.68
CA ASP A 326 5.61 -16.18 10.28
C ASP A 326 4.62 -16.47 11.42
N ARG A 327 3.98 -15.46 12.00
CA ARG A 327 3.02 -15.61 13.11
C ARG A 327 1.60 -15.98 12.70
N ASN A 328 1.29 -15.97 11.40
CA ASN A 328 -0.05 -16.22 10.88
C ASN A 328 -0.20 -17.71 10.57
N ASP A 329 -0.22 -18.54 11.61
CA ASP A 329 -0.14 -20.00 11.52
C ASP A 329 -1.29 -20.62 10.72
N LYS A 330 -2.53 -20.15 10.93
CA LYS A 330 -3.72 -20.69 10.26
C LYS A 330 -3.82 -20.24 8.81
N THR A 331 -3.46 -19.00 8.50
CA THR A 331 -3.30 -18.57 7.10
C THR A 331 -2.19 -19.37 6.42
N THR A 332 -1.08 -19.64 7.11
CA THR A 332 0.01 -20.49 6.59
C THR A 332 -0.48 -21.92 6.31
N GLU A 333 -1.29 -22.50 7.18
CA GLU A 333 -1.97 -23.78 6.95
C GLU A 333 -2.87 -23.73 5.71
N ALA A 334 -3.65 -22.66 5.55
CA ALA A 334 -4.49 -22.44 4.37
C ALA A 334 -3.68 -22.42 3.06
N PHE A 335 -2.51 -21.77 3.07
CA PHE A 335 -1.57 -21.78 1.95
C PHE A 335 -1.05 -23.19 1.63
N ARG A 336 -0.65 -23.96 2.64
CA ARG A 336 -0.21 -25.36 2.45
C ARG A 336 -1.32 -26.20 1.83
N ASN A 337 -2.54 -26.07 2.34
CA ASN A 337 -3.72 -26.78 1.82
C ASN A 337 -4.05 -26.38 0.37
N ALA A 338 -3.76 -25.13 -0.01
CA ALA A 338 -3.90 -24.63 -1.37
C ALA A 338 -2.75 -25.04 -2.32
N GLY A 339 -1.79 -25.84 -1.83
CA GLY A 339 -0.66 -26.38 -2.60
C GLY A 339 0.57 -25.49 -2.67
N PHE A 340 0.69 -24.49 -1.79
CA PHE A 340 1.88 -23.65 -1.73
C PHE A 340 2.97 -24.27 -0.85
N ALA A 341 4.21 -24.18 -1.29
CA ALA A 341 5.37 -24.40 -0.43
C ALA A 341 5.46 -23.26 0.60
N VAL A 342 5.96 -23.58 1.79
CA VAL A 342 6.18 -22.60 2.85
C VAL A 342 7.63 -22.69 3.30
N ILE A 343 8.34 -21.57 3.27
CA ILE A 343 9.76 -21.50 3.66
C ILE A 343 10.03 -20.22 4.44
N HIS A 344 10.87 -20.28 5.47
CA HIS A 344 11.34 -19.06 6.13
C HIS A 344 12.38 -18.36 5.26
N ALA A 345 12.34 -17.02 5.24
CA ALA A 345 13.28 -16.22 4.46
C ALA A 345 14.74 -16.51 4.79
N ARG A 346 15.05 -16.79 6.07
CA ARG A 346 16.40 -17.18 6.50
C ARG A 346 16.90 -18.44 5.79
N ASP A 347 16.06 -19.47 5.72
CA ASP A 347 16.42 -20.74 5.11
C ASP A 347 16.49 -20.61 3.59
N LEU A 348 15.57 -19.84 3.00
CA LEU A 348 15.59 -19.55 1.57
C LEU A 348 16.88 -18.83 1.15
N LEU A 349 17.32 -17.82 1.93
CA LEU A 349 18.56 -17.09 1.65
C LEU A 349 19.78 -18.02 1.69
N GLN A 350 19.87 -18.91 2.69
CA GLN A 350 20.96 -19.89 2.77
C GLN A 350 20.97 -20.83 1.55
N GLN A 351 19.79 -21.27 1.09
CA GLN A 351 19.68 -22.13 -0.10
C GLN A 351 20.04 -21.40 -1.39
N LEU A 352 19.68 -20.12 -1.51
CA LEU A 352 20.05 -19.28 -2.65
C LEU A 352 21.57 -19.04 -2.69
N GLU A 353 22.18 -18.71 -1.56
CA GLU A 353 23.63 -18.51 -1.43
C GLU A 353 24.43 -19.79 -1.70
N ALA A 354 23.90 -20.94 -1.27
CA ALA A 354 24.50 -22.24 -1.56
C ALA A 354 24.26 -22.74 -3.00
N GLY A 355 23.41 -22.04 -3.78
CA GLY A 355 23.06 -22.43 -5.15
C GLY A 355 22.18 -23.68 -5.25
N THR A 356 21.58 -24.14 -4.14
CA THR A 356 20.71 -25.33 -4.11
C THR A 356 19.32 -25.04 -4.70
N ILE A 357 18.90 -23.78 -4.68
CA ILE A 357 17.67 -23.31 -5.32
C ILE A 357 17.99 -22.07 -6.15
N GLN A 358 17.24 -21.86 -7.24
CA GLN A 358 17.37 -20.68 -8.09
C GLN A 358 16.06 -19.88 -8.07
N THR A 359 16.14 -18.55 -8.13
CA THR A 359 14.94 -17.68 -8.09
C THR A 359 13.95 -17.99 -9.22
N ALA A 360 14.45 -18.44 -10.38
CA ALA A 360 13.63 -18.85 -11.52
C ALA A 360 12.75 -20.07 -11.20
N THR A 361 13.23 -21.03 -10.40
CA THR A 361 12.52 -22.29 -10.12
C THR A 361 11.51 -22.21 -8.98
N ILE A 362 11.56 -21.15 -8.17
CA ILE A 362 10.62 -20.95 -7.06
C ILE A 362 9.23 -20.66 -7.65
N THR A 363 8.22 -21.48 -7.34
CA THR A 363 6.84 -21.26 -7.77
C THR A 363 5.90 -21.60 -6.62
N ASN A 364 4.70 -21.03 -6.59
CA ASN A 364 3.67 -21.30 -5.57
C ASN A 364 4.26 -21.38 -4.14
N THR A 365 4.92 -20.32 -3.68
CA THR A 365 5.64 -20.30 -2.40
C THR A 365 5.23 -19.11 -1.54
N LEU A 366 4.86 -19.39 -0.29
CA LEU A 366 4.75 -18.39 0.77
C LEU A 366 6.09 -18.32 1.52
N ILE A 367 6.76 -17.18 1.45
CA ILE A 367 8.01 -16.91 2.15
C ILE A 367 7.68 -16.20 3.47
N LEU A 368 8.01 -16.84 4.57
CA LEU A 368 7.74 -16.35 5.92
C LEU A 368 8.87 -15.47 6.42
N MET A 369 8.51 -14.25 6.78
CA MET A 369 9.40 -13.25 7.35
C MET A 369 9.19 -13.15 8.87
N PRO A 370 10.27 -12.90 9.65
CA PRO A 370 10.16 -12.70 11.09
C PRO A 370 9.21 -11.57 11.45
N SER A 371 8.28 -11.82 12.36
CA SER A 371 7.19 -10.87 12.66
C SER A 371 7.26 -10.23 14.05
N ALA A 372 8.33 -10.47 14.82
CA ALA A 372 8.44 -10.02 16.21
C ALA A 372 8.25 -8.51 16.41
N GLU A 373 8.80 -7.68 15.52
CA GLU A 373 8.75 -6.21 15.64
C GLU A 373 7.85 -5.56 14.58
N LEU A 374 8.05 -5.85 13.29
CA LEU A 374 7.37 -5.14 12.20
C LEU A 374 5.84 -5.29 12.24
N SER A 375 5.33 -6.47 12.58
CA SER A 375 3.88 -6.69 12.66
C SER A 375 3.18 -5.87 13.75
N ARG A 376 3.93 -5.33 14.73
CA ARG A 376 3.38 -4.46 15.79
C ARG A 376 2.89 -3.12 15.23
N ALA A 377 3.39 -2.72 14.07
CA ALA A 377 3.03 -1.47 13.40
C ALA A 377 1.74 -1.57 12.56
N ARG A 378 1.10 -2.75 12.52
CA ARG A 378 -0.16 -3.00 11.76
C ARG A 378 -0.04 -2.69 10.27
N GLY A 379 0.98 -3.29 9.65
CA GLY A 379 1.13 -3.32 8.20
C GLY A 379 1.92 -4.54 7.78
N GLY A 380 1.50 -5.17 6.68
CA GLY A 380 2.22 -6.27 6.05
C GLY A 380 3.24 -5.80 5.03
N PHE A 381 3.72 -6.74 4.22
CA PHE A 381 4.76 -6.47 3.22
C PHE A 381 4.24 -5.66 2.04
N HIS A 382 2.92 -5.67 1.79
CA HIS A 382 2.32 -4.79 0.78
C HIS A 382 2.38 -3.32 1.22
N CYS A 383 2.09 -3.02 2.50
CA CYS A 383 2.18 -1.69 3.08
C CYS A 383 3.63 -1.15 3.10
N MET A 384 4.60 -2.04 3.35
CA MET A 384 6.03 -1.68 3.41
C MET A 384 6.72 -1.64 2.04
N SER A 385 5.96 -1.69 0.94
CA SER A 385 6.54 -1.68 -0.40
C SER A 385 5.77 -0.78 -1.37
N MET A 386 6.53 -0.12 -2.25
CA MET A 386 6.02 0.64 -3.39
C MET A 386 6.71 0.11 -4.65
N PRO A 387 6.07 -0.80 -5.40
CA PRO A 387 6.62 -1.29 -6.67
C PRO A 387 6.82 -0.13 -7.63
N LEU A 388 8.05 0.06 -8.12
CA LEU A 388 8.40 1.06 -9.14
C LEU A 388 8.31 0.47 -10.55
N TRP A 389 8.60 -0.82 -10.68
CA TRP A 389 8.54 -1.54 -11.94
C TRP A 389 8.16 -2.99 -11.65
N ARG A 390 7.28 -3.55 -12.49
CA ARG A 390 6.91 -4.96 -12.52
C ARG A 390 6.85 -5.39 -13.98
N GLU A 391 7.30 -6.59 -14.26
CA GLU A 391 7.14 -7.20 -15.57
C GLU A 391 5.64 -7.42 -15.88
N SER A 392 5.23 -7.15 -17.12
CA SER A 392 3.87 -7.43 -17.56
C SER A 392 3.58 -8.92 -17.50
N LEU A 393 2.35 -9.28 -17.11
CA LEU A 393 1.91 -10.66 -17.14
C LEU A 393 1.77 -11.11 -18.60
N ASP A 394 2.35 -12.26 -18.94
CA ASP A 394 2.06 -12.92 -20.22
C ASP A 394 0.67 -13.54 -20.14
N ILE A 395 -0.28 -12.90 -20.82
CA ILE A 395 -1.71 -13.23 -20.75
C ILE A 395 -2.08 -14.37 -21.71
N ASP A 396 -1.16 -14.74 -22.61
CA ASP A 396 -1.37 -15.80 -23.61
C ASP A 396 -0.90 -17.18 -23.13
N GLN A 397 -0.11 -17.25 -22.04
CA GLN A 397 0.23 -18.48 -21.30
C GLN A 397 -0.91 -18.89 -20.37
#